data_AF-A0A9D8ATR2-F1
#
_entry.id   AF-A0A9D8ATR2-F1
#
_cell.length_a   1.000
_cell.length_b   1.000
_cell.length_c   1.000
_cell.angle_alpha   90.00
_cell.angle_beta   90.00
_cell.angle_gamma   90.00
#
_symmetry.space_group_name_H-M   'P 1'
#
loop_
_entity.id
_entity.type
_entity.pdbx_description
1 polymer ?
#
loop_
_entity_poly.entity_id
_entity_poly.type
_entity_poly.pdbx_seq_one_letter_code
_entity_poly.pdbx_strand_id
1 'polypeptide(L)'
;MTERFRSTGVDLRLWREDRLGSQSLEPGSLVVRLPTEAEWELVAWGADGRSYPWGNAWNARRCNSAESRIGSTCAVGLFASGSSPCGALDVSGNAYEWCATRWAGNYEGYGEAGPALQDPEGDVPRVVVGVPSATIPGASGVRATTGSTLSTGPAAVGVRVVGVVAGASWLS
;
A
#
# COMPACT_ATOMS: atom_id res chain seq x y z
N MET A 1 -1.01 6.48 16.24
CA MET A 1 -2.46 6.70 16.02
C MET A 1 -3.09 5.36 15.64
N THR A 2 -3.66 4.63 16.60
CA THR A 2 -4.29 3.33 16.35
C THR A 2 -5.68 3.38 16.97
N GLU A 3 -6.70 3.71 16.19
CA GLU A 3 -8.08 3.60 16.64
C GLU A 3 -8.52 2.14 16.54
N ARG A 4 -9.06 1.60 17.64
CA ARG A 4 -9.70 0.29 17.64
C ARG A 4 -11.09 0.43 17.00
N PHE A 5 -11.16 0.17 15.70
CA PHE A 5 -12.43 0.14 14.99
C PHE A 5 -13.25 -1.08 15.46
N ARG A 6 -14.35 -0.84 16.18
CA ARG A 6 -15.33 -1.91 16.48
C ARG A 6 -16.30 -1.99 15.30
N SER A 7 -16.03 -2.89 14.35
CA SER A 7 -17.04 -3.29 13.37
C SER A 7 -17.65 -4.63 13.81
N THR A 8 -18.96 -4.76 13.68
CA THR A 8 -19.69 -6.02 13.86
C THR A 8 -19.94 -6.63 12.49
N GLY A 9 -19.42 -7.85 12.25
CA GLY A 9 -19.72 -8.63 11.05
C GLY A 9 -19.17 -8.03 9.75
N VAL A 10 -17.84 -8.00 9.61
CA VAL A 10 -17.20 -7.67 8.33
C VAL A 10 -16.74 -8.96 7.67
N ASP A 11 -17.19 -9.20 6.44
CA ASP A 11 -16.59 -10.20 5.56
C ASP A 11 -15.36 -9.57 4.90
N LEU A 12 -14.18 -10.00 5.34
CA LEU A 12 -12.93 -9.63 4.69
C LEU A 12 -12.72 -10.51 3.47
N ARG A 13 -12.27 -9.88 2.37
CA ARG A 13 -11.62 -10.61 1.29
C ARG A 13 -10.16 -10.80 1.63
N LEU A 14 -9.73 -12.05 1.74
CA LEU A 14 -8.38 -12.44 2.11
C LEU A 14 -7.70 -13.09 0.92
N TRP A 15 -6.45 -12.70 0.67
CA TRP A 15 -5.60 -13.39 -0.28
C TRP A 15 -4.79 -14.46 0.46
N ARG A 16 -4.92 -15.73 0.07
CA ARG A 16 -4.17 -16.85 0.65
C ARG A 16 -3.78 -17.81 -0.46
N GLU A 17 -2.50 -18.18 -0.53
CA GLU A 17 -1.98 -19.19 -1.48
C GLU A 17 -2.45 -18.94 -2.92
N ASP A 18 -2.28 -17.70 -3.40
CA ASP A 18 -2.69 -17.24 -4.74
C ASP A 18 -4.20 -17.31 -5.05
N ARG A 19 -5.04 -17.35 -4.00
CA ARG A 19 -6.51 -17.33 -4.14
C ARG A 19 -7.14 -16.27 -3.27
N LEU A 20 -8.17 -15.62 -3.81
CA LEU A 20 -9.04 -14.71 -3.06
C LEU A 20 -10.17 -15.51 -2.40
N GLY A 21 -10.24 -15.47 -1.08
CA GLY A 21 -11.31 -16.05 -0.27
C GLY A 21 -12.05 -14.99 0.55
N SER A 22 -13.13 -15.40 1.22
CA SER A 22 -13.88 -14.55 2.18
C SER A 22 -13.82 -15.17 3.57
N GLN A 23 -13.67 -14.34 4.61
CA GLN A 23 -13.75 -14.76 6.00
C GLN A 23 -14.55 -13.74 6.81
N SER A 24 -15.55 -14.24 7.54
CA SER A 24 -16.27 -13.46 8.54
C SER A 24 -15.40 -13.32 9.80
N LEU A 25 -15.32 -12.10 10.32
CA LEU A 25 -14.56 -11.80 11.53
C LEU A 25 -15.45 -11.53 12.73
N GLU A 26 -15.09 -12.14 13.86
CA GLU A 26 -15.72 -11.85 15.14
C GLU A 26 -15.43 -10.39 15.56
N PRO A 27 -16.39 -9.70 16.20
CA PRO A 27 -16.20 -8.35 16.68
C PRO A 27 -14.94 -8.22 17.56
N GLY A 28 -14.07 -7.27 17.24
CA GLY A 28 -12.82 -7.02 17.98
C GLY A 28 -11.64 -7.93 17.61
N SER A 29 -11.80 -8.85 16.64
CA SER A 29 -10.70 -9.67 16.12
C SER A 29 -9.84 -8.96 15.06
N LEU A 30 -10.31 -7.83 14.54
CA LEU A 30 -9.64 -7.05 13.50
C LEU A 30 -8.85 -5.88 14.11
N VAL A 31 -7.54 -5.87 13.89
CA VAL A 31 -6.68 -4.71 14.13
C VAL A 31 -6.39 -4.03 12.80
N VAL A 32 -6.70 -2.74 12.69
CA VAL A 32 -6.45 -1.94 11.49
C VAL A 32 -5.28 -0.99 11.75
N ARG A 33 -4.28 -0.99 10.85
CA ARG A 33 -3.12 -0.08 10.90
C ARG A 33 -2.66 0.32 9.50
N LEU A 34 -1.74 1.29 9.43
CA LEU A 34 -0.99 1.54 8.20
C LEU A 34 -0.20 0.28 7.80
N PRO A 35 -0.06 -0.01 6.50
CA PRO A 35 0.85 -1.05 6.01
C PRO A 35 2.28 -0.74 6.43
N THR A 36 3.09 -1.76 6.65
CA THR A 36 4.55 -1.59 6.51
C THR A 36 4.86 -1.41 5.02
N GLU A 37 6.01 -0.81 4.68
CA GLU A 37 6.47 -0.72 3.29
C GLU A 37 6.49 -2.10 2.62
N ALA A 38 7.04 -3.12 3.30
CA ALA A 38 7.11 -4.47 2.77
C ALA A 38 5.71 -5.09 2.50
N GLU A 39 4.73 -4.85 3.37
CA GLU A 39 3.35 -5.28 3.13
C GLU A 39 2.73 -4.56 1.94
N TRP A 40 3.01 -3.26 1.80
CA TRP A 40 2.53 -2.47 0.67
C TRP A 40 3.12 -2.97 -0.64
N GLU A 41 4.43 -3.22 -0.70
CA GLU A 41 5.12 -3.77 -1.88
C GLU A 41 4.54 -5.14 -2.27
N LEU A 42 4.28 -6.01 -1.30
CA LEU A 42 3.68 -7.31 -1.53
C LEU A 42 2.27 -7.18 -2.13
N VAL A 43 1.46 -6.25 -1.63
CA VAL A 43 0.12 -5.96 -2.19
C VAL A 43 0.20 -5.36 -3.58
N ALA A 44 1.19 -4.48 -3.82
CA ALA A 44 1.35 -3.76 -5.08
C ALA A 44 1.82 -4.67 -6.22
N TRP A 45 2.80 -5.54 -5.96
CA TRP A 45 3.53 -6.24 -7.00
C TRP A 45 3.55 -7.76 -6.84
N GLY A 46 3.25 -8.29 -5.66
CA GLY A 46 3.52 -9.69 -5.35
C GLY A 46 5.03 -9.98 -5.26
N ALA A 47 5.40 -11.26 -5.30
CA ALA A 47 6.78 -11.70 -5.09
C ALA A 47 7.56 -11.98 -6.38
N ASP A 48 6.98 -11.71 -7.56
CA ASP A 48 7.52 -12.13 -8.86
C ASP A 48 8.38 -11.08 -9.59
N GLY A 49 8.63 -9.94 -8.93
CA GLY A 49 9.54 -8.91 -9.44
C GLY A 49 8.99 -8.04 -10.58
N ARG A 50 7.68 -8.04 -10.82
CA ARG A 50 7.06 -7.20 -11.85
C ARG A 50 7.31 -5.69 -11.66
N SER A 51 7.30 -4.94 -12.77
CA SER A 51 7.52 -3.48 -12.78
C SER A 51 6.26 -2.66 -12.46
N TYR A 52 5.08 -3.19 -12.78
CA TYR A 52 3.77 -2.59 -12.54
C TYR A 52 2.82 -3.65 -11.94
N PRO A 53 1.75 -3.26 -11.24
CA PRO A 53 0.79 -4.22 -10.66
C PRO A 53 0.24 -5.22 -11.70
N TRP A 54 0.08 -4.77 -12.95
CA TRP A 54 -0.40 -5.55 -14.09
C TRP A 54 0.69 -6.20 -14.97
N GLY A 55 1.96 -6.18 -14.56
CA GLY A 55 3.07 -6.82 -15.28
C GLY A 55 4.22 -5.86 -15.62
N ASN A 56 4.99 -6.18 -16.66
CA ASN A 56 6.23 -5.44 -16.98
C ASN A 56 6.07 -4.39 -18.07
N ALA A 57 4.97 -4.42 -18.81
CA ALA A 57 4.68 -3.45 -19.86
C ALA A 57 3.87 -2.27 -19.29
N TRP A 58 4.39 -1.06 -19.46
CA TRP A 58 3.67 0.16 -19.12
C TRP A 58 2.35 0.25 -19.88
N ASN A 59 1.30 0.75 -19.23
CA ASN A 59 0.02 1.01 -19.85
C ASN A 59 -0.71 2.18 -19.17
N ALA A 60 -0.74 3.32 -19.85
CA ALA A 60 -1.39 4.56 -19.39
C ALA A 60 -2.87 4.40 -19.01
N ARG A 61 -3.56 3.38 -19.56
CA ARG A 61 -4.99 3.14 -19.31
C ARG A 61 -5.26 2.33 -18.06
N ARG A 62 -4.22 1.97 -17.30
CA ARG A 62 -4.32 1.12 -16.11
C ARG A 62 -4.10 1.88 -14.80
N CYS A 63 -3.88 3.19 -14.83
CA CYS A 63 -3.82 3.99 -13.62
C CYS A 63 -4.08 5.47 -13.89
N ASN A 64 -4.41 6.20 -12.83
CA ASN A 64 -4.42 7.66 -12.86
C ASN A 64 -2.98 8.20 -12.76
N SER A 65 -2.34 8.43 -13.92
CA SER A 65 -1.03 9.07 -14.05
C SER A 65 -1.15 10.39 -14.84
N ALA A 66 -0.05 11.09 -15.06
CA ALA A 66 -0.06 12.32 -15.87
C ALA A 66 -0.57 12.07 -17.30
N GLU A 67 -0.37 10.86 -17.84
CA GLU A 67 -0.85 10.48 -19.17
C GLU A 67 -2.37 10.31 -19.24
N SER A 68 -3.05 10.14 -18.09
CA SER A 68 -4.51 10.10 -18.03
C SER A 68 -5.15 11.47 -18.28
N ARG A 69 -4.38 12.56 -18.09
CA ARG A 69 -4.81 13.97 -18.18
C ARG A 69 -5.95 14.36 -17.23
N ILE A 70 -6.23 13.56 -16.19
CA ILE A 70 -7.20 13.92 -15.13
C ILE A 70 -6.66 15.11 -14.32
N GLY A 71 -5.36 15.13 -14.02
CA GLY A 71 -4.70 16.26 -13.35
C GLY A 71 -5.01 16.41 -11.85
N SER A 72 -5.77 15.48 -11.28
CA SER A 72 -6.14 15.42 -9.86
C SER A 72 -6.37 13.96 -9.44
N THR A 73 -6.74 13.72 -8.19
CA THR A 73 -7.24 12.41 -7.77
C THR A 73 -8.59 12.12 -8.43
N CYS A 74 -8.88 10.83 -8.62
CA CYS A 74 -10.15 10.35 -9.16
C CYS A 74 -10.82 9.36 -8.20
N ALA A 75 -12.07 8.98 -8.52
CA ALA A 75 -12.77 7.94 -7.80
C ALA A 75 -11.95 6.64 -7.77
N VAL A 76 -11.90 6.00 -6.60
CA VAL A 76 -11.26 4.71 -6.39
C VAL A 76 -11.88 3.67 -7.33
N GLY A 77 -11.03 2.88 -7.97
CA GLY A 77 -11.43 1.79 -8.86
C GLY A 77 -11.81 2.21 -10.28
N LEU A 78 -11.63 3.48 -10.65
CA LEU A 78 -11.85 3.94 -12.03
C LEU A 78 -10.96 3.18 -13.04
N PHE A 79 -9.77 2.76 -12.58
CA PHE A 79 -8.82 1.96 -13.35
C PHE A 79 -8.82 0.50 -12.88
N ALA A 80 -9.97 -0.18 -12.99
CA ALA A 80 -10.12 -1.57 -12.53
C ALA A 80 -9.12 -2.56 -13.19
N SER A 81 -8.73 -2.31 -14.45
CA SER A 81 -7.70 -3.10 -15.13
C SER A 81 -6.28 -2.85 -14.58
N GLY A 82 -6.11 -1.86 -13.70
CA GLY A 82 -4.87 -1.59 -12.98
C GLY A 82 -4.63 -2.45 -11.75
N SER A 83 -5.50 -3.42 -11.48
CA SER A 83 -5.42 -4.22 -10.26
C SER A 83 -4.08 -4.92 -10.12
N SER A 84 -3.58 -4.95 -8.89
CA SER A 84 -2.47 -5.81 -8.48
C SER A 84 -2.85 -7.29 -8.55
N PRO A 85 -1.89 -8.24 -8.44
CA PRO A 85 -2.22 -9.67 -8.50
C PRO A 85 -3.21 -10.12 -7.42
N CYS A 86 -3.20 -9.48 -6.24
CA CYS A 86 -4.17 -9.75 -5.19
C CYS A 86 -5.50 -8.99 -5.34
N GLY A 87 -5.67 -8.23 -6.42
CA GLY A 87 -6.87 -7.47 -6.74
C GLY A 87 -6.91 -6.05 -6.16
N ALA A 88 -5.84 -5.58 -5.51
CA ALA A 88 -5.81 -4.22 -4.98
C ALA A 88 -5.82 -3.20 -6.12
N LEU A 89 -6.69 -2.19 -6.02
CA LEU A 89 -6.84 -1.12 -7.01
C LEU A 89 -6.05 0.11 -6.61
N ASP A 90 -5.71 0.92 -7.62
CA ASP A 90 -5.07 2.23 -7.48
C ASP A 90 -3.74 2.20 -6.71
N VAL A 91 -3.06 1.05 -6.69
CA VAL A 91 -1.72 0.90 -6.09
C VAL A 91 -0.62 1.57 -6.94
N SER A 92 -0.96 1.87 -8.20
CA SER A 92 -0.19 2.73 -9.09
C SER A 92 -1.07 3.92 -9.47
N GLY A 93 -0.55 5.14 -9.33
CA GLY A 93 -1.29 6.35 -9.68
C GLY A 93 -2.17 6.89 -8.55
N ASN A 94 -2.97 7.90 -8.90
CA ASN A 94 -3.94 8.57 -8.04
C ASN A 94 -3.30 9.38 -6.89
N ALA A 95 -2.78 8.72 -5.87
CA ALA A 95 -2.20 9.34 -4.69
C ALA A 95 -0.98 8.55 -4.18
N TYR A 96 -0.11 9.25 -3.47
CA TYR A 96 0.86 8.59 -2.60
C TYR A 96 0.16 7.90 -1.42
N GLU A 97 0.75 6.85 -0.86
CA GLU A 97 0.21 6.16 0.33
C GLU A 97 1.23 6.13 1.47
N TRP A 98 0.80 6.47 2.68
CA TRP A 98 1.64 6.40 3.89
C TRP A 98 1.86 4.96 4.34
N CYS A 99 3.10 4.64 4.73
CA CYS A 99 3.46 3.42 5.44
C CYS A 99 3.82 3.71 6.91
N ALA A 100 3.66 2.70 7.77
CA ALA A 100 4.13 2.73 9.16
C ALA A 100 5.67 2.72 9.26
N THR A 101 6.36 2.24 8.22
CA THR A 101 7.82 2.16 8.15
C THR A 101 8.46 3.55 8.28
N ARG A 102 9.41 3.70 9.20
CA ARG A 102 10.29 4.87 9.33
C ARG A 102 11.19 5.01 8.11
N TRP A 103 11.33 6.22 7.59
CA TRP A 103 12.26 6.51 6.51
C TRP A 103 13.67 6.78 7.05
N ALA A 104 14.63 5.95 6.65
CA ALA A 104 16.04 6.06 7.07
C ALA A 104 16.92 6.84 6.08
N GLY A 105 16.36 7.37 4.99
CA GLY A 105 17.12 8.06 3.94
C GLY A 105 17.65 7.14 2.84
N ASN A 106 17.84 5.85 3.13
CA ASN A 106 18.24 4.80 2.19
C ASN A 106 17.83 3.40 2.73
N TYR A 107 18.15 2.35 1.99
CA TYR A 107 17.89 0.95 2.37
C TYR A 107 19.09 0.24 3.01
N GLU A 108 20.19 0.95 3.28
CA GLU A 108 21.35 0.36 3.93
C GLU A 108 20.99 -0.04 5.37
N GLY A 109 21.22 -1.30 5.72
CA GLY A 109 20.85 -1.81 7.05
C GLY A 109 19.33 -1.99 7.27
N TYR A 110 18.48 -1.84 6.25
CA TYR A 110 17.02 -1.99 6.38
C TYR A 110 16.62 -3.37 6.95
N GLY A 111 17.29 -4.44 6.53
CA GLY A 111 17.06 -5.80 7.03
C GLY A 111 17.46 -6.01 8.50
N GLU A 112 18.46 -5.26 8.97
CA GLU A 112 18.97 -5.34 10.35
C GLU A 112 18.15 -4.49 11.32
N ALA A 113 17.59 -3.37 10.86
CA ALA A 113 16.80 -2.45 11.67
C ALA A 113 15.48 -3.08 12.17
N GLY A 114 14.96 -4.07 11.45
CA GLY A 114 13.90 -4.96 11.91
C GLY A 114 12.65 -4.24 12.44
N PRO A 115 12.07 -4.68 13.58
CA PRO A 115 10.85 -4.10 14.14
C PRO A 115 10.95 -2.61 14.52
N ALA A 116 12.16 -2.08 14.73
CA ALA A 116 12.34 -0.69 15.17
C ALA A 116 11.89 0.33 14.11
N LEU A 117 11.85 -0.07 12.83
CA LEU A 117 11.29 0.75 11.75
C LEU A 117 9.77 0.81 11.77
N GLN A 118 9.09 -0.06 12.53
CA GLN A 118 7.63 -0.15 12.55
C GLN A 118 7.00 0.52 13.79
N ASP A 119 7.82 1.19 14.60
CA ASP A 119 7.35 1.93 15.77
C ASP A 119 6.42 3.08 15.35
N PRO A 120 5.13 3.04 15.73
CA PRO A 120 4.14 4.03 15.32
C PRO A 120 4.26 5.36 16.06
N GLU A 121 5.15 5.47 17.05
CA GLU A 121 5.33 6.67 17.86
C GLU A 121 6.38 7.63 17.27
N GLY A 122 6.22 8.91 17.61
CA GLY A 122 7.09 10.01 17.23
C GLY A 122 6.76 10.68 15.89
N ASP A 123 7.00 12.00 15.80
CA ASP A 123 6.97 12.77 14.55
C ASP A 123 8.31 12.63 13.82
N VAL A 124 8.48 11.48 13.18
CA VAL A 124 9.68 11.10 12.44
C VAL A 124 9.30 10.81 10.99
N PRO A 125 10.19 11.06 10.01
CA PRO A 125 9.91 10.74 8.62
C PRO A 125 9.43 9.30 8.45
N ARG A 126 8.34 9.13 7.70
CA ARG A 126 7.77 7.84 7.34
C ARG A 126 7.85 7.64 5.84
N VAL A 127 7.93 6.38 5.46
CA VAL A 127 7.89 5.96 4.07
C VAL A 127 6.53 6.36 3.45
N VAL A 128 6.63 6.97 2.28
CA VAL A 128 5.53 7.26 1.37
C VAL A 128 5.82 6.55 0.06
N VAL A 129 4.86 5.74 -0.39
CA VAL A 129 4.99 4.85 -1.55
C VAL A 129 3.96 5.19 -2.62
N GLY A 130 4.18 4.66 -3.83
CA GLY A 130 3.31 4.85 -4.98
C GLY A 130 3.71 6.04 -5.83
N VAL A 131 2.82 6.43 -6.73
CA VAL A 131 3.06 7.49 -7.71
C VAL A 131 1.80 8.34 -7.83
N PRO A 132 1.85 9.67 -7.68
CA PRO A 132 0.67 10.51 -7.73
C PRO A 132 0.23 10.72 -9.19
N SER A 133 -1.00 11.23 -9.37
CA SER A 133 -1.55 11.50 -10.70
C SER A 133 -0.75 12.50 -11.55
N ALA A 134 0.19 13.24 -10.97
CA ALA A 134 1.02 14.23 -11.67
C ALA A 134 2.29 13.64 -12.32
N THR A 135 2.58 12.35 -12.16
CA THR A 135 3.82 11.73 -12.64
C THR A 135 3.55 10.76 -13.80
N ILE A 136 4.50 10.69 -14.75
CA ILE A 136 4.56 9.60 -15.76
C ILE A 136 5.49 8.52 -15.19
N PRO A 137 4.98 7.34 -14.82
CA PRO A 137 5.84 6.21 -14.46
C PRO A 137 6.64 5.77 -15.69
N GLY A 138 7.89 6.24 -15.78
CA GLY A 138 8.83 5.85 -16.84
C GLY A 138 9.47 4.49 -16.59
N ALA A 139 10.61 4.22 -17.25
CA ALA A 139 11.35 2.95 -17.24
C ALA A 139 11.74 2.39 -15.84
N SER A 140 11.65 3.20 -14.78
CA SER A 140 11.94 2.80 -13.40
C SER A 140 10.74 2.16 -12.66
N GLY A 141 9.55 2.12 -13.27
CA GLY A 141 8.34 1.59 -12.64
C GLY A 141 7.79 2.49 -11.52
N VAL A 142 6.92 1.91 -10.67
CA VAL A 142 6.13 2.62 -9.63
C VAL A 142 6.80 2.54 -8.25
N ARG A 143 8.05 2.06 -8.15
CA ARG A 143 8.77 1.84 -6.87
C ARG A 143 9.31 3.11 -6.21
N ALA A 144 8.66 4.25 -6.40
CA ALA A 144 9.12 5.51 -5.83
C ALA A 144 8.83 5.53 -4.32
N THR A 145 9.88 5.37 -3.51
CA THR A 145 9.83 5.56 -2.06
C THR A 145 10.45 6.91 -1.72
N THR A 146 9.75 7.70 -0.91
CA THR A 146 10.32 8.90 -0.29
C THR A 146 9.94 8.99 1.18
N GLY A 147 10.70 9.76 1.95
CA GLY A 147 10.37 10.08 3.33
C GLY A 147 9.61 11.39 3.44
N SER A 148 8.57 11.42 4.26
CA SER A 148 7.90 12.66 4.63
C SER A 148 7.43 12.63 6.08
N THR A 149 7.18 13.80 6.67
CA THR A 149 6.51 13.93 7.99
C THR A 149 5.05 14.31 7.81
N LEU A 150 4.22 14.09 8.83
CA LEU A 150 2.81 14.53 8.80
C LEU A 150 2.67 16.04 8.58
N SER A 151 3.66 16.81 9.05
CA SER A 151 3.73 18.27 8.92
C SER A 151 4.23 18.78 7.57
N THR A 152 4.85 17.93 6.74
CA THR A 152 5.47 18.31 5.45
C THR A 152 5.02 17.44 4.27
N GLY A 153 3.90 16.74 4.44
CA GLY A 153 3.35 15.78 3.48
C GLY A 153 3.17 16.34 2.06
N PRO A 154 3.30 15.51 1.01
CA PRO A 154 2.96 15.91 -0.36
C PRO A 154 1.49 16.34 -0.50
N ALA A 155 1.19 17.12 -1.55
CA ALA A 155 -0.15 17.68 -1.79
C ALA A 155 -1.27 16.65 -2.09
N ALA A 156 -0.90 15.42 -2.45
CA ALA A 156 -1.85 14.32 -2.71
C ALA A 156 -1.37 13.03 -2.05
N VAL A 157 -1.75 12.83 -0.78
CA VAL A 157 -1.47 11.61 -0.03
C VAL A 157 -2.78 11.00 0.47
N GLY A 158 -3.00 9.74 0.12
CA GLY A 158 -4.05 8.90 0.63
C GLY A 158 -3.56 7.97 1.73
N VAL A 159 -4.48 7.19 2.28
CA VAL A 159 -4.19 6.16 3.27
C VAL A 159 -4.82 4.87 2.79
N ARG A 160 -4.00 3.82 2.72
CA ARG A 160 -4.47 2.43 2.71
C ARG A 160 -4.24 1.84 4.08
N VAL A 161 -5.11 0.94 4.49
CA VAL A 161 -4.99 0.26 5.78
C VAL A 161 -4.91 -1.25 5.58
N VAL A 162 -4.10 -1.89 6.42
CA VAL A 162 -3.99 -3.35 6.51
C VAL A 162 -4.76 -3.82 7.74
N GLY A 163 -5.58 -4.85 7.56
CA GLY A 163 -6.25 -5.57 8.64
C GLY A 163 -5.44 -6.79 9.07
N VAL A 164 -5.08 -6.88 10.34
CA VAL A 164 -4.47 -8.07 10.94
C VAL A 164 -5.52 -8.76 11.82
N VAL A 165 -5.71 -10.06 11.60
CA VAL A 165 -6.65 -10.89 12.37
C VAL A 165 -5.90 -11.59 13.50
N ALA A 166 -6.30 -11.35 14.75
CA ALA A 166 -5.70 -12.01 15.91
C ALA A 166 -6.06 -13.52 15.94
N GLY A 167 -5.06 -14.39 16.16
CA GLY A 167 -5.26 -15.84 16.30
C GLY A 167 -5.01 -16.68 15.05
N ALA A 168 -4.53 -16.09 13.95
CA ALA A 168 -4.08 -16.87 12.81
C ALA A 168 -2.73 -17.54 13.12
N SER A 169 -2.76 -18.82 13.50
CA SER A 169 -1.59 -19.68 13.59
C SER A 169 -1.16 -20.08 12.18
N TRP A 170 -0.05 -19.51 11.71
CA TRP A 170 0.48 -19.69 10.37
C TRP A 170 1.59 -20.75 10.35
N LEU A 171 1.28 -22.01 10.63
CA LEU A 171 2.16 -23.15 10.33
C LEU A 171 1.31 -24.41 10.13
N SER A 172 1.32 -24.96 8.91
CA SER A 172 1.18 -26.38 8.62
C SER A 172 1.80 -26.69 7.26
#